data_AF-A0A1B2JD11-F1
#
_entry.id   AF-A0A1B2JD11-F1
#
_cell.length_a   1.000
_cell.length_b   1.000
_cell.length_c   1.000
_cell.angle_alpha   90.00
_cell.angle_beta   90.00
_cell.angle_gamma   90.00
#
_symmetry.space_group_name_H-M   'P 1'
#
loop_
_entity.id
_entity.type
_entity.pdbx_description
1 polymer ?
#
loop_
_entity_poly.entity_id
_entity_poly.type
_entity_poly.pdbx_seq_one_letter_code
_entity_poly.pdbx_strand_id
1 'polypeptide(L)'
;MYSQGDQLIRQLRIYDSTAGELEQYEEPQDEFTSLKILDRCPEFVPPINFAIVEDGIYRSGHPQAFNFPYLQKLNLKTIIYLGDKTDNYDYYRWLRDQGINFHYLNMQSCVEPFMFKDDSVIQQALKLIVHKENYPMLIHSNKGKHRVGVLVGIMRKLLQGWCISGIFDEYGRFAGGKGEGDVEYIETFKTDLLIDKKTKPEFVRVG
;
A
#
# COMPACT_ATOMS: atom_id res chain seq x y z
N MET A 1 30.75 36.89 26.66
CA MET A 1 30.08 37.41 25.46
C MET A 1 29.21 36.30 24.89
N TYR A 2 27.94 36.25 25.29
CA TYR A 2 26.96 35.28 24.81
C TYR A 2 26.00 36.00 23.86
N SER A 3 25.86 35.47 22.63
CA SER A 3 25.01 36.04 21.59
C SER A 3 23.57 35.56 21.74
N GLN A 4 22.67 36.54 21.89
CA GLN A 4 21.31 36.64 21.34
C GLN A 4 20.61 35.36 20.87
N GLY A 5 19.50 35.05 21.53
CA GLY A 5 18.43 34.27 20.92
C GLY A 5 17.52 33.60 21.93
N ASP A 6 16.85 34.35 22.83
CA ASP A 6 15.63 33.88 23.50
C ASP A 6 14.96 35.03 24.28
N GLN A 7 14.44 36.02 23.54
CA GLN A 7 13.55 37.03 24.11
C GLN A 7 12.37 37.26 23.18
N LEU A 8 11.35 36.40 23.26
CA LEU A 8 10.01 36.79 22.81
C LEU A 8 8.88 35.92 23.41
N ILE A 9 8.85 35.77 24.73
CA ILE A 9 7.58 35.51 25.45
C ILE A 9 7.56 36.40 26.70
N ARG A 10 7.33 37.70 26.48
CA ARG A 10 6.91 38.66 27.52
C ARG A 10 5.83 39.56 26.93
N GLN A 11 4.61 39.09 26.99
CA GLN A 11 3.34 39.82 26.89
C GLN A 11 2.30 38.74 27.15
N LEU A 12 1.75 38.59 28.36
CA LEU A 12 0.78 39.50 28.93
C LEU A 12 0.76 39.32 30.47
N ARG A 13 0.67 40.44 31.19
CA ARG A 13 0.38 40.48 32.63
C ARG A 13 -1.13 40.42 32.79
N ILE A 14 -1.63 39.55 33.65
CA ILE A 14 -2.94 39.73 34.28
C ILE A 14 -2.66 40.23 35.69
N TYR A 15 -3.14 41.44 35.97
CA TYR A 15 -3.19 42.02 37.30
C TYR A 15 -4.62 41.89 37.76
N ASP A 16 -4.87 41.23 38.89
CA ASP A 16 -6.07 41.51 39.66
C ASP A 16 -5.67 41.75 41.12
N SER A 17 -6.18 42.86 41.62
CA SER A 17 -5.89 43.44 42.92
C SER A 17 -7.05 43.12 43.84
N THR A 18 -6.83 42.30 44.87
CA THR A 18 -7.37 42.45 46.24
C THR A 18 -7.16 41.14 47.01
N ALA A 19 -6.90 41.30 48.31
CA ALA A 19 -6.80 40.28 49.35
C ALA A 19 -5.58 39.33 49.29
N GLY A 20 -4.62 39.59 50.18
CA GLY A 20 -3.51 38.70 50.44
C GLY A 20 -3.90 37.60 51.40
N GLU A 21 -3.48 36.38 51.08
CA GLU A 21 -3.03 35.33 51.99
C GLU A 21 -2.27 34.32 51.12
N LEU A 22 -1.03 33.98 51.50
CA LEU A 22 -0.24 32.95 50.84
C LEU A 22 -0.77 31.60 51.33
N GLU A 23 -1.71 31.01 50.61
CA GLU A 23 -2.03 29.59 50.79
C GLU A 23 -0.76 28.78 50.48
N GLN A 24 -0.32 27.97 51.44
CA GLN A 24 0.70 26.95 51.22
C GLN A 24 0.18 26.00 50.15
N TYR A 25 0.84 25.97 48.99
CA TYR A 25 0.68 24.88 48.03
C TYR A 25 1.21 23.60 48.70
N GLU A 26 0.31 22.72 49.14
CA GLU A 26 0.65 21.31 49.33
C GLU A 26 0.78 20.70 47.93
N GLU A 27 1.98 20.21 47.59
CA GLU A 27 2.14 19.39 46.39
C GLU A 27 1.18 18.19 46.50
N PRO A 28 0.27 17.99 45.53
CA PRO A 28 -0.45 16.74 45.45
C PRO A 28 0.57 15.61 45.37
N GLN A 29 0.48 14.62 46.27
CA GLN A 29 1.12 13.32 46.08
C GLN A 29 0.37 12.55 44.98
N ASP A 30 0.18 13.19 43.83
CA ASP A 30 -0.22 12.51 42.63
C ASP A 30 0.97 11.62 42.28
N GLU A 31 0.85 10.33 42.62
CA GLU A 31 1.56 9.30 41.89
C GLU A 31 1.35 9.66 40.41
N PHE A 32 2.40 10.18 39.78
CA PHE A 32 2.51 10.14 38.34
C PHE A 32 2.43 8.66 38.01
N THR A 33 1.22 8.13 37.82
CA THR A 33 1.00 6.89 37.12
C THR A 33 1.56 7.19 35.76
N SER A 34 2.84 6.88 35.62
CA SER A 34 3.51 6.67 34.35
C SER A 34 2.50 5.85 33.60
N LEU A 35 1.77 6.47 32.67
CA LEU A 35 0.95 5.74 31.72
C LEU A 35 1.96 4.80 31.11
N LYS A 36 1.96 3.54 31.59
CA LYS A 36 2.74 2.48 30.99
C LYS A 36 2.17 2.44 29.60
N ILE A 37 2.85 3.08 28.66
CA ILE A 37 2.64 2.83 27.25
C ILE A 37 2.91 1.34 27.19
N LEU A 38 1.82 0.56 27.24
CA LEU A 38 1.90 -0.86 27.01
C LEU A 38 2.57 -0.93 25.65
N ASP A 39 3.80 -1.44 25.63
CA ASP A 39 4.55 -1.80 24.43
C ASP A 39 3.78 -2.93 23.74
N ARG A 40 2.56 -2.62 23.27
CA ARG A 40 1.77 -3.50 22.43
C ARG A 40 2.41 -3.38 21.06
N CYS A 41 3.47 -4.14 20.87
CA CYS A 41 3.96 -4.39 19.52
C CYS A 41 2.77 -4.98 18.74
N PRO A 42 2.34 -4.37 17.63
CA PRO A 42 1.18 -4.86 16.89
C PRO A 42 1.41 -6.33 16.50
N GLU A 43 0.52 -7.21 16.96
CA GLU A 43 0.61 -8.67 16.74
C GLU A 43 0.61 -9.03 15.25
N PHE A 44 0.05 -8.15 14.41
CA PHE A 44 0.02 -8.30 12.98
C PHE A 44 0.35 -6.98 12.28
N VAL A 45 1.40 -7.00 11.47
CA VAL A 45 1.84 -5.83 10.70
C VAL A 45 1.63 -6.12 9.21
N PRO A 46 0.73 -5.40 8.52
CA PRO A 46 0.58 -5.56 7.08
C PRO A 46 1.86 -5.09 6.35
N PRO A 47 2.14 -5.62 5.14
CA PRO A 47 3.23 -5.10 4.34
C PRO A 47 3.03 -3.62 3.98
N ILE A 48 4.11 -2.92 3.60
CA ILE A 48 4.01 -1.52 3.15
C ILE A 48 3.02 -1.38 1.98
N ASN A 49 2.27 -0.28 1.94
CA ASN A 49 1.28 0.00 0.90
C ASN A 49 0.24 -1.12 0.72
N PHE A 50 -0.01 -1.91 1.77
CA PHE A 50 -1.07 -2.91 1.75
C PHE A 50 -2.45 -2.23 1.67
N ALA A 51 -3.28 -2.68 0.74
CA ALA A 51 -4.66 -2.26 0.62
C ALA A 51 -5.52 -3.30 -0.11
N ILE A 52 -6.82 -3.21 0.08
CA ILE A 52 -7.80 -3.94 -0.73
C ILE A 52 -7.97 -3.19 -2.05
N VAL A 53 -7.84 -3.91 -3.16
CA VAL A 53 -8.12 -3.37 -4.50
C VAL A 53 -9.58 -3.67 -4.85
N GLU A 54 -9.99 -4.91 -4.68
CA GLU A 54 -11.36 -5.37 -4.94
C GLU A 54 -11.63 -6.57 -4.03
N ASP A 55 -12.87 -7.04 -3.96
CA ASP A 55 -13.18 -8.23 -3.19
C ASP A 55 -12.29 -9.42 -3.62
N GLY A 56 -11.56 -9.98 -2.65
CA GLY A 56 -10.56 -11.03 -2.87
C GLY A 56 -9.24 -10.58 -3.52
N ILE A 57 -9.05 -9.30 -3.85
CA ILE A 57 -7.82 -8.76 -4.46
C ILE A 57 -7.14 -7.78 -3.54
N TYR A 58 -5.90 -8.08 -3.19
CA TYR A 58 -5.06 -7.23 -2.35
C TYR A 58 -3.87 -6.69 -3.14
N ARG A 59 -3.38 -5.50 -2.75
CA ARG A 59 -2.11 -4.94 -3.23
C ARG A 59 -1.14 -4.76 -2.07
N SER A 60 0.17 -4.79 -2.33
CA SER A 60 1.19 -4.34 -1.38
C SER A 60 2.58 -4.11 -2.01
N GLY A 61 3.53 -3.62 -1.20
CA GLY A 61 4.96 -3.79 -1.43
C GLY A 61 5.46 -5.17 -1.02
N HIS A 62 6.78 -5.38 -1.10
CA HIS A 62 7.34 -6.73 -0.92
C HIS A 62 7.13 -7.19 0.54
N PRO A 63 6.44 -8.33 0.78
CA PRO A 63 6.28 -8.86 2.12
C PRO A 63 7.62 -9.24 2.76
N GLN A 64 7.79 -8.89 4.02
CA GLN A 64 8.92 -9.35 4.84
C GLN A 64 8.44 -10.38 5.87
N ALA A 65 9.37 -11.10 6.50
CA ALA A 65 9.06 -12.20 7.41
C ALA A 65 8.09 -11.81 8.54
N PHE A 66 8.20 -10.59 9.08
CA PHE A 66 7.29 -10.09 10.12
C PHE A 66 5.87 -9.78 9.59
N ASN A 67 5.66 -9.70 8.28
CA ASN A 67 4.33 -9.54 7.67
C ASN A 67 3.62 -10.89 7.45
N PHE A 68 4.34 -12.01 7.44
CA PHE A 68 3.79 -13.32 7.11
C PHE A 68 2.61 -13.73 8.01
N PRO A 69 2.64 -13.51 9.34
CA PRO A 69 1.49 -13.80 10.19
C PRO A 69 0.23 -13.04 9.79
N TYR A 70 0.37 -11.78 9.33
CA TYR A 70 -0.77 -10.99 8.83
C TYR A 70 -1.31 -11.59 7.52
N LEU A 71 -0.43 -11.92 6.57
CA LEU A 71 -0.83 -12.47 5.27
C LEU A 71 -1.48 -13.87 5.39
N GLN A 72 -1.08 -14.67 6.39
CA GLN A 72 -1.73 -15.95 6.67
C GLN A 72 -3.20 -15.80 7.02
N LYS A 73 -3.61 -14.69 7.65
CA LYS A 73 -5.03 -14.45 7.97
C LYS A 73 -5.90 -14.23 6.74
N LEU A 74 -5.30 -13.83 5.62
CA LEU A 74 -6.01 -13.60 4.36
C LEU A 74 -6.28 -14.92 3.61
N ASN A 75 -5.67 -16.04 4.01
CA ASN A 75 -5.77 -17.34 3.33
C ASN A 75 -5.55 -17.22 1.81
N LEU A 76 -4.49 -16.52 1.43
CA LEU A 76 -4.17 -16.25 0.03
C LEU A 76 -3.97 -17.56 -0.72
N LYS A 77 -4.64 -17.69 -1.86
CA LYS A 77 -4.47 -18.81 -2.79
C LYS A 77 -3.39 -18.52 -3.82
N THR A 78 -3.30 -17.27 -4.27
CA THR A 78 -2.42 -16.86 -5.37
C THR A 78 -1.66 -15.59 -5.00
N ILE A 79 -0.39 -15.52 -5.39
CA ILE A 79 0.40 -14.30 -5.27
C ILE A 79 1.04 -13.97 -6.62
N ILE A 80 0.86 -12.73 -7.08
CA ILE A 80 1.52 -12.19 -8.28
C ILE A 80 2.62 -11.24 -7.82
N TYR A 81 3.88 -11.55 -8.14
CA TYR A 81 5.01 -10.65 -7.94
C TYR A 81 5.38 -9.98 -9.26
N LEU A 82 5.17 -8.65 -9.32
CA LEU A 82 5.62 -7.80 -10.41
C LEU A 82 6.98 -7.20 -10.07
N GLY A 83 8.06 -7.84 -10.53
CA GLY A 83 9.37 -7.26 -10.33
C GLY A 83 10.55 -8.06 -10.81
N ASP A 84 11.71 -7.68 -10.31
CA ASP A 84 13.02 -7.99 -10.87
C ASP A 84 13.97 -8.62 -9.85
N LYS A 85 13.55 -8.73 -8.58
CA LYS A 85 14.39 -9.32 -7.53
C LYS A 85 14.25 -10.83 -7.51
N THR A 86 15.38 -11.52 -7.43
CA THR A 86 15.45 -12.99 -7.43
C THR A 86 15.92 -13.56 -6.09
N ASP A 87 16.36 -12.71 -5.15
CA ASP A 87 17.09 -13.06 -3.94
C ASP A 87 16.24 -13.14 -2.66
N ASN A 88 14.99 -13.60 -2.75
CA ASN A 88 14.05 -13.64 -1.62
C ASN A 88 13.82 -15.07 -1.08
N TYR A 89 14.88 -15.75 -0.62
CA TYR A 89 14.81 -17.17 -0.22
C TYR A 89 13.80 -17.47 0.89
N ASP A 90 13.75 -16.65 1.94
CA ASP A 90 12.81 -16.84 3.06
C ASP A 90 11.35 -16.66 2.61
N TYR A 91 11.12 -15.72 1.69
CA TYR A 91 9.81 -15.50 1.09
C TYR A 91 9.37 -16.70 0.25
N TYR A 92 10.26 -17.25 -0.59
CA TYR A 92 9.95 -18.45 -1.38
C TYR A 92 9.72 -19.69 -0.52
N ARG A 93 10.42 -19.81 0.61
CA ARG A 93 10.16 -20.86 1.59
C ARG A 93 8.76 -20.72 2.17
N TRP A 94 8.41 -19.52 2.65
CA TRP A 94 7.08 -19.25 3.19
C TRP A 94 5.96 -19.52 2.18
N LEU A 95 6.13 -19.09 0.92
CA LEU A 95 5.17 -19.37 -0.15
C LEU A 95 4.91 -20.87 -0.34
N ARG A 96 5.98 -21.67 -0.30
CA ARG A 96 5.90 -23.13 -0.40
C ARG A 96 5.18 -23.75 0.79
N ASP A 97 5.53 -23.31 2.00
CA ASP A 97 4.97 -23.84 3.25
C ASP A 97 3.46 -23.54 3.36
N GLN A 98 3.01 -22.41 2.79
CA GLN A 98 1.59 -22.04 2.73
C GLN A 98 0.84 -22.66 1.53
N GLY A 99 1.54 -23.32 0.60
CA GLY A 99 0.91 -23.88 -0.61
C GLY A 99 0.34 -22.82 -1.56
N ILE A 100 0.93 -21.63 -1.58
CA ILE A 100 0.45 -20.50 -2.39
C ILE A 100 0.89 -20.67 -3.85
N ASN A 101 -0.04 -20.47 -4.78
CA ASN A 101 0.27 -20.42 -6.21
C ASN A 101 1.00 -19.12 -6.56
N PHE A 102 2.33 -19.19 -6.70
CA PHE A 102 3.18 -18.03 -6.91
C PHE A 102 3.49 -17.79 -8.40
N HIS A 103 3.17 -16.58 -8.87
CA HIS A 103 3.45 -16.13 -10.23
C HIS A 103 4.47 -15.00 -10.20
N TYR A 104 5.70 -15.31 -10.60
CA TYR A 104 6.74 -14.30 -10.81
C TYR A 104 6.66 -13.76 -12.23
N LEU A 105 6.30 -12.49 -12.36
CA LEU A 105 6.26 -11.79 -13.64
C LEU A 105 7.34 -10.73 -13.65
N ASN A 106 8.36 -10.95 -14.48
CA ASN A 106 9.49 -10.05 -14.58
C ASN A 106 9.06 -8.76 -15.26
N MET A 107 8.94 -7.69 -14.48
CA MET A 107 8.57 -6.35 -14.96
C MET A 107 9.65 -5.37 -14.54
N GLN A 108 10.30 -4.74 -15.52
CA GLN A 108 11.38 -3.80 -15.24
C GLN A 108 10.83 -2.50 -14.64
N SER A 109 11.62 -1.84 -13.80
CA SER A 109 11.29 -0.46 -13.41
C SER A 109 11.43 0.45 -14.61
N CYS A 110 10.48 1.37 -14.80
CA CYS A 110 10.67 2.43 -15.77
C CYS A 110 11.91 3.27 -15.44
N VAL A 111 12.74 3.48 -16.45
CA VAL A 111 13.83 4.45 -16.42
C VAL A 111 13.58 5.37 -17.61
N GLU A 112 13.22 6.62 -17.32
CA GLU A 112 13.10 7.67 -18.34
C GLU A 112 14.40 7.76 -19.15
N PRO A 113 14.34 7.91 -20.50
CA PRO A 113 13.20 8.26 -21.34
C PRO A 113 12.50 7.05 -22.02
N PHE A 114 12.76 5.81 -21.58
CA PHE A 114 12.32 4.61 -22.31
C PHE A 114 11.08 3.98 -21.66
N MET A 115 9.95 4.15 -22.34
CA MET A 115 8.61 3.63 -22.03
C MET A 115 8.59 2.14 -21.68
N PHE A 116 7.66 1.77 -20.79
CA PHE A 116 7.25 0.39 -20.55
C PHE A 116 6.94 -0.35 -21.86
N LYS A 117 7.51 -1.55 -22.03
CA LYS A 117 7.16 -2.48 -23.12
C LYS A 117 6.89 -3.90 -22.61
N ASP A 118 6.37 -4.01 -21.40
CA ASP A 118 6.05 -5.30 -20.79
C ASP A 118 4.56 -5.64 -20.96
N ASP A 119 3.99 -5.38 -22.15
CA ASP A 119 2.57 -5.64 -22.43
C ASP A 119 2.21 -7.10 -22.19
N SER A 120 3.13 -8.01 -22.55
CA SER A 120 2.96 -9.45 -22.34
C SER A 120 2.84 -9.82 -20.86
N VAL A 121 3.56 -9.12 -19.97
CA VAL A 121 3.54 -9.33 -18.52
C VAL A 121 2.23 -8.83 -17.94
N ILE A 122 1.79 -7.63 -18.33
CA ILE A 122 0.50 -7.08 -17.90
C ILE A 122 -0.64 -7.97 -18.39
N GLN A 123 -0.61 -8.44 -19.63
CA GLN A 123 -1.61 -9.37 -20.15
C GLN A 123 -1.64 -10.69 -19.38
N GLN A 124 -0.49 -11.24 -18.99
CA GLN A 124 -0.43 -12.44 -18.15
C GLN A 124 -1.03 -12.18 -16.77
N ALA A 125 -0.72 -11.06 -16.15
CA ALA A 125 -1.28 -10.69 -14.86
C ALA A 125 -2.81 -10.49 -14.93
N LEU A 126 -3.30 -9.81 -15.97
CA LEU A 126 -4.73 -9.62 -16.22
C LEU A 126 -5.45 -10.96 -16.44
N LYS A 127 -4.84 -11.91 -17.16
CA LYS A 127 -5.38 -13.28 -17.28
C LYS A 127 -5.58 -13.89 -15.91
N LEU A 128 -4.58 -13.85 -15.03
CA LEU A 128 -4.71 -14.39 -13.68
C LEU A 128 -5.82 -13.70 -12.86
N ILE A 129 -6.00 -12.39 -13.02
CA ILE A 129 -7.05 -11.61 -12.34
C ILE A 129 -8.45 -12.00 -12.85
N VAL A 130 -8.66 -12.25 -14.14
CA VAL A 130 -10.01 -12.60 -14.65
C VAL A 130 -10.47 -14.02 -14.28
N HIS A 131 -9.64 -14.79 -13.59
CA HIS A 131 -9.93 -16.17 -13.19
C HIS A 131 -10.28 -16.26 -11.70
N LYS A 132 -11.57 -16.46 -11.39
CA LYS A 132 -12.09 -16.46 -10.01
C LYS A 132 -11.47 -17.54 -9.12
N GLU A 133 -11.01 -18.62 -9.73
CA GLU A 133 -10.31 -19.71 -9.06
C GLU A 133 -8.99 -19.27 -8.41
N ASN A 134 -8.44 -18.10 -8.74
CA ASN A 134 -7.20 -17.61 -8.17
C ASN A 134 -7.38 -16.82 -6.86
N TYR A 135 -8.61 -16.49 -6.47
CA TYR A 135 -8.88 -15.73 -5.25
C TYR A 135 -8.87 -16.59 -3.98
N PRO A 136 -8.52 -16.00 -2.81
CA PRO A 136 -8.03 -14.63 -2.62
C PRO A 136 -6.58 -14.45 -3.14
N MET A 137 -6.27 -13.29 -3.72
CA MET A 137 -4.97 -13.04 -4.36
C MET A 137 -4.29 -11.76 -3.86
N LEU A 138 -2.96 -11.78 -3.77
CA LEU A 138 -2.14 -10.60 -3.49
C LEU A 138 -1.27 -10.25 -4.70
N ILE A 139 -1.33 -8.99 -5.12
CA ILE A 139 -0.47 -8.41 -6.14
C ILE A 139 0.57 -7.55 -5.41
N HIS A 140 1.86 -7.82 -5.61
CA HIS A 140 2.89 -6.98 -5.01
C HIS A 140 4.03 -6.68 -5.96
N SER A 141 4.78 -5.62 -5.63
CA SER A 141 6.07 -5.31 -6.25
C SER A 141 7.07 -5.00 -5.13
N ASN A 142 8.15 -4.28 -5.41
CA ASN A 142 9.12 -3.89 -4.37
C ASN A 142 8.48 -2.94 -3.34
N LYS A 143 7.83 -1.87 -3.79
CA LYS A 143 7.19 -0.86 -2.91
C LYS A 143 5.66 -0.79 -3.03
N GLY A 144 5.06 -1.56 -3.94
CA GLY A 144 3.61 -1.51 -4.16
C GLY A 144 3.11 -0.19 -4.77
N LYS A 145 4.00 0.54 -5.44
CA LYS A 145 3.75 1.85 -6.09
C LYS A 145 3.52 1.65 -7.58
N HIS A 146 4.44 2.09 -8.43
CA HIS A 146 4.42 2.09 -9.90
C HIS A 146 3.88 0.79 -10.53
N ARG A 147 4.64 -0.31 -10.50
CA ARG A 147 4.29 -1.59 -11.18
C ARG A 147 2.89 -2.11 -10.81
N VAL A 148 2.56 -2.10 -9.53
CA VAL A 148 1.24 -2.54 -9.04
C VAL A 148 0.17 -1.52 -9.37
N GLY A 149 0.47 -0.23 -9.25
CA GLY A 149 -0.43 0.86 -9.59
C GLY A 149 -0.81 0.87 -11.07
N VAL A 150 0.14 0.57 -11.96
CA VAL A 150 -0.10 0.40 -13.40
C VAL A 150 -1.05 -0.76 -13.64
N LEU A 151 -0.77 -1.95 -13.10
CA LEU A 151 -1.65 -3.11 -13.29
C LEU A 151 -3.05 -2.86 -12.74
N VAL A 152 -3.16 -2.29 -11.53
CA VAL A 152 -4.44 -1.95 -10.91
C VAL A 152 -5.16 -0.89 -11.75
N GLY A 153 -4.49 0.15 -12.22
CA GLY A 153 -5.10 1.19 -13.06
C GLY A 153 -5.62 0.64 -14.38
N ILE A 154 -4.88 -0.27 -15.01
CA ILE A 154 -5.32 -0.98 -16.22
C ILE A 154 -6.53 -1.88 -15.91
N MET A 155 -6.54 -2.57 -14.77
CA MET A 155 -7.68 -3.35 -14.30
C MET A 155 -8.93 -2.47 -14.12
N ARG A 156 -8.80 -1.31 -13.45
CA ARG A 156 -9.88 -0.32 -13.28
C ARG A 156 -10.42 0.15 -14.64
N LYS A 157 -9.53 0.49 -15.57
CA LYS A 157 -9.87 0.95 -16.92
C LYS A 157 -10.62 -0.12 -17.71
N LEU A 158 -10.02 -1.29 -17.88
CA LEU A 158 -10.47 -2.30 -18.83
C LEU A 158 -11.57 -3.21 -18.26
N LEU A 159 -11.46 -3.61 -16.99
CA LEU A 159 -12.39 -4.57 -16.41
C LEU A 159 -13.57 -3.91 -15.71
N GLN A 160 -13.38 -2.71 -15.15
CA GLN A 160 -14.42 -2.03 -14.36
C GLN A 160 -15.01 -0.79 -15.05
N GLY A 161 -14.37 -0.28 -16.11
CA GLY A 161 -14.83 0.89 -16.86
C GLY A 161 -14.73 2.20 -16.08
N TRP A 162 -13.76 2.34 -15.18
CA TRP A 162 -13.56 3.58 -14.44
C TRP A 162 -13.13 4.72 -15.37
N CYS A 163 -13.50 5.96 -15.00
CA CYS A 163 -12.99 7.14 -15.68
C CYS A 163 -11.49 7.34 -15.37
N ILE A 164 -10.77 7.89 -16.35
CA ILE A 164 -9.32 8.08 -16.26
C ILE A 164 -8.91 8.95 -15.06
N SER A 165 -9.68 10.00 -14.74
CA SER A 165 -9.42 10.86 -13.58
C SER A 165 -9.48 10.10 -12.25
N GLY A 166 -10.45 9.20 -12.07
CA GLY A 166 -10.56 8.37 -10.87
C GLY A 166 -9.41 7.37 -10.74
N ILE A 167 -8.95 6.83 -11.88
CA ILE A 167 -7.80 5.93 -11.92
C ILE A 167 -6.52 6.67 -11.52
N PHE A 168 -6.33 7.89 -12.02
CA PHE A 168 -5.15 8.70 -11.72
C PHE A 168 -5.13 9.15 -10.26
N ASP A 169 -6.30 9.44 -9.68
CA ASP A 169 -6.40 9.75 -8.26
C ASP A 169 -6.04 8.54 -7.37
N GLU A 170 -6.58 7.35 -7.67
CA GLU A 170 -6.18 6.11 -6.98
C GLU A 170 -4.67 5.85 -7.13
N TYR A 171 -4.15 5.97 -8.36
CA TYR A 171 -2.72 5.81 -8.64
C TYR A 171 -1.87 6.78 -7.81
N GLY A 172 -2.22 8.07 -7.84
CA GLY A 172 -1.51 9.15 -7.14
C GLY A 172 -1.43 8.92 -5.63
N ARG A 173 -2.52 8.45 -5.01
CA ARG A 173 -2.56 8.12 -3.57
C ARG A 173 -1.54 7.06 -3.18
N PHE A 174 -1.36 6.01 -3.98
CA PHE A 174 -0.40 4.94 -3.67
C PHE A 174 1.03 5.24 -4.13
N ALA A 175 1.21 5.93 -5.27
CA ALA A 175 2.53 6.25 -5.80
C ALA A 175 3.23 7.37 -5.01
N GLY A 176 2.46 8.35 -4.50
CA GLY A 176 3.01 9.53 -3.83
C GLY A 176 3.50 10.60 -4.81
N GLY A 177 2.75 10.82 -5.91
CA GLY A 177 2.91 12.00 -6.77
C GLY A 177 3.99 11.96 -7.86
N LYS A 178 4.51 10.79 -8.23
CA LYS A 178 5.44 10.62 -9.38
C LYS A 178 4.95 9.47 -10.26
N GLY A 179 4.91 9.66 -11.59
CA GLY A 179 4.61 8.59 -12.53
C GLY A 179 3.90 9.01 -13.81
N GLU A 180 4.31 10.11 -14.47
CA GLU A 180 3.68 10.56 -15.72
C GLU A 180 3.69 9.45 -16.78
N GLY A 181 4.82 8.76 -16.98
CA GLY A 181 4.90 7.61 -17.88
C GLY A 181 4.05 6.39 -17.45
N ASP A 182 3.81 6.20 -16.14
CA ASP A 182 2.91 5.14 -15.65
C ASP A 182 1.46 5.44 -16.05
N VAL A 183 1.05 6.70 -15.86
CA VAL A 183 -0.28 7.24 -16.13
C VAL A 183 -0.58 7.23 -17.63
N GLU A 184 0.38 7.68 -18.44
CA GLU A 184 0.32 7.59 -19.91
C GLU A 184 0.21 6.14 -20.38
N TYR A 185 0.99 5.23 -19.78
CA TYR A 185 0.92 3.82 -20.13
C TYR A 185 -0.45 3.20 -19.79
N ILE A 186 -1.03 3.52 -18.62
CA ILE A 186 -2.40 3.09 -18.29
C ILE A 186 -3.41 3.59 -19.35
N GLU A 187 -3.29 4.84 -19.78
CA GLU A 187 -4.19 5.45 -20.77
C GLU A 187 -4.04 4.82 -22.16
N THR A 188 -2.82 4.52 -22.59
CA THR A 188 -2.53 4.01 -23.94
C THR A 188 -2.65 2.50 -24.08
N PHE A 189 -2.53 1.74 -22.97
CA PHE A 189 -2.57 0.28 -22.98
C PHE A 189 -3.87 -0.29 -23.56
N LYS A 190 -3.71 -1.29 -24.45
CA LYS A 190 -4.78 -2.04 -25.10
C LYS A 190 -4.49 -3.54 -25.03
N THR A 191 -5.54 -4.35 -25.01
CA THR A 191 -5.42 -5.80 -25.00
C THR A 191 -6.62 -6.44 -25.68
N ASP A 192 -6.38 -7.56 -26.35
CA ASP A 192 -7.41 -8.43 -26.94
C ASP A 192 -7.76 -9.58 -25.98
N LEU A 193 -7.79 -9.30 -24.67
CA LEU A 193 -8.05 -10.31 -23.64
C LEU A 193 -9.46 -10.90 -23.80
N LEU A 194 -9.51 -12.20 -24.10
CA LEU A 194 -10.76 -12.95 -24.14
C LEU A 194 -11.15 -13.40 -22.73
N ILE A 195 -12.34 -12.98 -22.29
CA ILE A 195 -12.87 -13.30 -20.96
C ILE A 195 -14.06 -14.26 -21.13
N ASP A 196 -13.98 -15.43 -20.49
CA ASP A 196 -15.11 -16.36 -20.45
C ASP A 196 -16.18 -15.83 -19.48
N LYS A 197 -17.41 -15.71 -19.99
CA LYS A 197 -18.59 -15.27 -19.22
C LYS A 197 -18.87 -16.14 -17.99
N LYS A 198 -18.46 -17.41 -17.99
CA LYS A 198 -18.74 -18.36 -16.88
C LYS A 198 -17.76 -18.22 -15.71
N THR A 199 -16.51 -17.86 -16.01
CA THR A 199 -15.43 -17.81 -15.01
C THR A 199 -15.12 -16.40 -14.54
N LYS A 200 -15.66 -15.37 -15.20
CA LYS A 200 -15.41 -13.98 -14.86
C LYS A 200 -15.87 -13.63 -13.42
N PRO A 201 -15.09 -12.83 -12.69
CA PRO A 201 -15.51 -12.25 -11.42
C PRO A 201 -16.64 -11.24 -11.59
N GLU A 202 -17.37 -10.96 -10.50
CA GLU A 202 -18.51 -10.04 -10.50
C GLU A 202 -18.12 -8.60 -10.83
N PHE A 203 -16.95 -8.15 -10.37
CA PHE A 203 -16.46 -6.80 -10.63
C PHE A 203 -16.12 -6.55 -12.10
N VAL A 204 -15.99 -7.60 -12.93
CA VAL A 204 -15.69 -7.49 -14.36
C VAL A 204 -16.97 -7.12 -15.11
N ARG A 205 -17.05 -5.87 -15.57
CA ARG A 205 -18.19 -5.24 -16.23
C ARG A 205 -18.11 -5.23 -17.75
N VAL A 206 -17.21 -6.01 -18.34
CA VAL A 206 -17.07 -6.13 -19.80
C VAL A 206 -18.33 -6.80 -20.37
N GLY A 207 -19.15 -6.02 -21.07
CA GLY A 207 -20.46 -6.43 -21.59
C GLY A 207 -20.92 -5.49 -22.69
#